data_AF-A0AAC9RK72-F1
#
_entry.id   AF-A0AAC9RK72-F1
#
_cell.length_a   1.000
_cell.length_b   1.000
_cell.length_c   1.000
_cell.angle_alpha   90.00
_cell.angle_beta   90.00
_cell.angle_gamma   90.00
#
_symmetry.space_group_name_H-M   'P 1'
#
loop_
_entity.id
_entity.type
_entity.pdbx_description
1 polymer ?
#
loop_
_entity_poly.entity_id
_entity_poly.type
_entity_poly.pdbx_seq_one_letter_code
_entity_poly.pdbx_strand_id
1 'polypeptide(L)'
;MIFCKITMREPDENSGQYYKAFYNIYSFMQLSNLAFHSLLESASNNDIKEFIDEHNGRITNNDDRICVHLLGMGIDARGLYDKGDKSNVFTNVFDTLSKKGLSFKYTLEFFLNLQEFILIYALFEDNIKAIIGNPKATQSGLMRELEQFIVKKNKLTIFTDKISEMTGSTIEAYNEIKSLWTYFTIIRNLYAHSAGIVTDRVLGDLEKIKNEIGDFCNKKNFLLLNIMADNDEDVLNFLLEKEQLYVITDCQLNFFRSFIVYILEALDITI
;
A
#
# COMPACT_ATOMS: atom_id res chain seq x y z
N MET A 1 6.88 15.58 -7.68
CA MET A 1 6.84 14.48 -6.70
C MET A 1 6.78 15.11 -5.32
N ILE A 2 5.73 14.82 -4.55
CA ILE A 2 5.62 15.31 -3.17
C ILE A 2 5.76 14.08 -2.27
N PHE A 3 7.01 13.69 -2.01
CA PHE A 3 7.29 12.82 -0.87
C PHE A 3 6.98 13.65 0.39
N CYS A 4 5.82 13.42 0.99
CA CYS A 4 5.46 14.06 2.24
C CYS A 4 5.86 13.13 3.38
N LYS A 5 6.90 13.52 4.13
CA LYS A 5 7.25 12.82 5.37
C LYS A 5 6.09 12.99 6.35
N ILE A 6 5.29 11.94 6.52
CA ILE A 6 4.28 11.92 7.59
C ILE A 6 5.03 11.85 8.92
N THR A 7 4.84 12.88 9.74
CA THR A 7 5.49 12.97 11.03
C THR A 7 4.69 12.13 12.03
N MET A 8 5.35 11.14 12.62
CA MET A 8 4.81 10.28 13.66
C MET A 8 5.34 10.71 15.03
N ARG A 9 4.51 10.70 16.06
CA ARG A 9 4.87 11.02 17.45
C ARG A 9 6.00 10.11 17.92
N GLU A 10 7.10 10.69 18.39
CA GLU A 10 8.20 9.89 18.94
C GLU A 10 7.73 9.10 20.17
N PRO A 11 8.05 7.80 20.25
CA PRO A 11 7.68 6.99 21.39
C PRO A 11 8.42 7.46 22.65
N ASP A 12 7.70 7.55 23.76
CA ASP A 12 8.26 7.89 25.06
C ASP A 12 8.40 6.65 25.97
N GLU A 13 8.80 6.83 27.23
CA GLU A 13 8.93 5.74 28.19
C GLU A 13 7.61 4.98 28.40
N ASN A 14 6.47 5.67 28.33
CA ASN A 14 5.14 5.12 28.54
C ASN A 14 4.54 4.45 27.29
N SER A 15 5.06 4.76 26.09
CA SER A 15 4.60 4.13 24.85
C SER A 15 4.72 2.60 24.88
N GLY A 16 3.71 1.94 24.34
CA GLY A 16 3.64 0.49 24.22
C GLY A 16 4.77 -0.09 23.35
N GLN A 17 5.17 -1.32 23.63
CA GLN A 17 6.22 -2.01 22.86
C GLN A 17 5.82 -2.19 21.39
N TYR A 18 4.53 -2.40 21.10
CA TYR A 18 4.03 -2.45 19.72
C TYR A 18 4.28 -1.12 18.99
N TYR A 19 4.01 0.01 19.64
CA TYR A 19 4.16 1.34 19.05
C TYR A 19 5.62 1.67 18.80
N LYS A 20 6.49 1.37 19.77
CA LYS A 20 7.96 1.48 19.63
C LYS A 20 8.50 0.65 18.46
N ALA A 21 8.06 -0.61 18.35
CA ALA A 21 8.47 -1.49 17.26
C ALA A 21 8.00 -0.97 15.89
N PHE A 22 6.73 -0.57 15.79
CA PHE A 22 6.20 0.04 14.57
C PHE A 22 6.97 1.31 14.19
N TYR A 23 7.16 2.25 15.13
CA TYR A 23 7.82 3.53 14.89
C TYR A 23 9.21 3.35 14.28
N ASN A 24 10.00 2.40 14.80
CA ASN A 24 11.35 2.13 14.31
C ASN A 24 11.33 1.58 12.88
N ILE A 25 10.50 0.56 12.62
CA ILE A 25 10.43 -0.07 11.29
C ILE A 25 9.86 0.92 10.26
N TYR A 26 8.79 1.63 10.62
CA TYR A 26 8.17 2.65 9.78
C TYR A 26 9.16 3.76 9.45
N SER A 27 9.89 4.29 10.44
CA SER A 27 10.88 5.35 10.23
C SER A 27 12.02 4.90 9.33
N PHE A 28 12.49 3.65 9.48
CA PHE A 28 13.49 3.06 8.58
C PHE A 28 12.96 2.93 7.14
N MET A 29 11.71 2.51 6.96
CA MET A 29 11.08 2.44 5.65
C MET A 29 10.95 3.82 5.00
N GLN A 30 10.49 4.83 5.75
CA GLN A 30 10.38 6.21 5.24
C GLN A 30 11.74 6.76 4.81
N LEU A 31 12.80 6.51 5.59
CA LEU A 31 14.16 6.91 5.23
C LEU A 31 14.65 6.20 3.97
N SER A 32 14.38 4.90 3.85
CA SER A 32 14.75 4.10 2.68
C SER A 32 14.06 4.61 1.42
N ASN A 33 12.76 4.89 1.49
CA ASN A 33 12.00 5.42 0.35
C ASN A 33 12.48 6.82 -0.04
N LEU A 34 12.74 7.70 0.93
CA LEU A 34 13.32 9.01 0.65
C LEU A 34 14.66 8.89 -0.10
N ALA A 35 15.52 7.96 0.32
CA ALA A 35 16.79 7.71 -0.36
C ALA A 35 16.58 7.20 -1.79
N PHE A 36 15.68 6.23 -2.01
CA PHE A 36 15.39 5.71 -3.35
C PHE A 36 14.78 6.77 -4.27
N HIS A 37 13.82 7.57 -3.78
CA HIS A 37 13.26 8.68 -4.55
C HIS A 37 14.34 9.72 -4.90
N SER A 38 15.22 10.08 -3.96
CA SER A 38 16.33 11.00 -4.24
C SER A 38 17.28 10.46 -5.33
N LEU A 39 17.55 9.15 -5.31
CA LEU A 39 18.36 8.50 -6.34
C LEU A 39 17.66 8.53 -7.71
N LEU A 40 16.36 8.22 -7.77
CA LEU A 40 15.56 8.31 -9.00
C LEU A 40 15.44 9.74 -9.52
N GLU A 41 15.39 10.73 -8.63
CA GLU A 41 15.39 12.14 -9.01
C GLU A 41 16.67 12.55 -9.72
N SER A 42 17.82 12.04 -9.24
CA SER A 42 19.13 12.31 -9.81
C SER A 42 19.42 11.55 -11.12
N ALA A 43 18.72 10.45 -11.38
CA ALA A 43 18.93 9.61 -12.57
C ALA A 43 18.14 10.13 -13.78
N SER A 44 18.74 10.10 -14.96
CA SER A 44 18.01 10.39 -16.20
C SER A 44 17.15 9.20 -16.62
N ASN A 45 16.08 9.46 -17.37
CA ASN A 45 15.22 8.39 -17.88
C ASN A 45 15.96 7.41 -18.82
N ASN A 46 17.03 7.88 -19.48
CA ASN A 46 17.88 7.05 -20.33
C ASN A 46 18.77 6.11 -19.50
N ASP A 47 19.37 6.61 -18.42
CA ASP A 47 20.18 5.80 -17.51
C ASP A 47 19.33 4.69 -16.88
N ILE A 48 18.10 5.02 -16.50
CA ILE A 48 17.13 4.07 -15.95
C ILE A 48 16.77 3.00 -17.00
N LYS A 49 16.51 3.43 -18.24
CA LYS A 49 16.19 2.51 -19.33
C LYS A 49 17.35 1.54 -19.60
N GLU A 50 18.57 2.06 -19.73
CA GLU A 50 19.77 1.25 -19.96
C GLU A 50 19.99 0.25 -18.81
N PHE A 51 19.82 0.70 -17.56
CA PHE A 51 19.88 -0.18 -16.39
C PHE A 51 18.85 -1.33 -16.46
N ILE A 52 17.61 -1.05 -16.83
CA ILE A 52 16.54 -2.06 -16.96
C ILE A 52 16.84 -3.02 -18.10
N ASP A 53 17.25 -2.52 -19.26
CA ASP A 53 17.58 -3.33 -20.44
C ASP A 53 18.76 -4.28 -20.14
N GLU A 54 19.81 -3.79 -19.47
CA GLU A 54 20.93 -4.61 -19.01
C GLU A 54 20.49 -5.70 -18.02
N HIS A 55 19.64 -5.38 -17.05
CA HIS A 55 19.18 -6.34 -16.05
C HIS A 55 18.24 -7.39 -16.65
N ASN A 56 17.35 -7.01 -17.56
CA ASN A 56 16.51 -7.94 -18.31
C ASN A 56 17.36 -8.91 -19.16
N GLY A 57 18.41 -8.40 -19.80
CA GLY A 57 19.38 -9.23 -20.52
C GLY A 57 20.16 -10.19 -19.60
N ARG A 58 20.39 -9.84 -18.33
CA ARG A 58 21.05 -10.73 -17.36
C ARG A 58 20.11 -11.80 -16.79
N ILE A 59 18.84 -11.46 -16.54
CA ILE A 59 17.83 -12.41 -16.01
C ILE A 59 17.61 -13.55 -17.00
N THR A 60 17.37 -13.21 -18.27
CA THR A 60 17.16 -14.21 -19.34
C THR A 60 18.35 -15.16 -19.49
N ASN A 61 19.58 -14.63 -19.46
CA ASN A 61 20.81 -15.44 -19.51
C ASN A 61 21.01 -16.33 -18.26
N ASN A 62 20.56 -15.88 -17.08
CA ASN A 62 20.64 -16.67 -15.85
C ASN A 62 19.61 -17.80 -15.82
N ASP A 63 18.39 -17.58 -16.33
CA ASP A 63 17.36 -18.61 -16.42
C ASP A 63 17.80 -19.78 -17.32
N ASP A 64 18.42 -19.48 -18.46
CA ASP A 64 19.00 -20.50 -19.34
C ASP A 64 20.12 -21.29 -18.64
N ARG A 65 20.97 -20.61 -17.86
CA ARG A 65 22.04 -21.26 -17.07
C ARG A 65 21.49 -22.17 -15.98
N ILE A 66 20.47 -21.71 -15.26
CA ILE A 66 19.80 -22.49 -14.20
C ILE A 66 19.12 -23.72 -14.81
N CYS A 67 18.43 -23.56 -15.95
CA CYS A 67 17.84 -24.68 -16.68
C CYS A 67 18.88 -25.75 -17.04
N VAL A 68 20.05 -25.33 -17.55
CA VAL A 68 21.15 -26.25 -17.89
C VAL A 68 21.69 -26.97 -16.65
N HIS A 69 21.83 -26.27 -15.51
CA HIS A 69 22.29 -26.87 -14.26
C HIS A 69 21.28 -27.89 -13.72
N LEU A 70 19.99 -27.54 -13.71
CA LEU A 70 18.91 -28.42 -13.25
C LEU A 70 18.79 -29.66 -14.15
N LEU A 71 18.94 -29.51 -15.47
CA LEU A 71 19.01 -30.63 -16.40
C LEU A 71 20.21 -31.54 -16.10
N GLY A 72 21.38 -30.96 -15.79
CA GLY A 72 22.56 -31.71 -15.33
C GLY A 72 22.33 -32.46 -14.01
N MET A 73 21.40 -31.99 -13.19
CA MET A 73 20.95 -32.65 -11.95
C MET A 73 19.80 -33.65 -12.17
N GLY A 74 19.38 -33.88 -13.42
CA GLY A 74 18.27 -34.78 -13.76
C GLY A 74 16.88 -34.18 -13.55
N ILE A 75 16.77 -32.87 -13.29
CA ILE A 75 15.51 -32.15 -13.12
C ILE A 75 15.18 -31.44 -14.43
N ASP A 76 14.12 -31.88 -15.11
CA ASP A 76 13.63 -31.19 -16.30
C ASP A 76 12.83 -29.95 -15.93
N ALA A 77 13.53 -28.83 -15.76
CA ALA A 77 12.94 -27.53 -15.46
C ALA A 77 12.44 -26.79 -16.72
N ARG A 78 12.53 -27.38 -17.92
CA ARG A 78 12.13 -26.68 -19.17
C ARG A 78 10.66 -26.28 -19.20
N GLY A 79 9.81 -26.97 -18.42
CA GLY A 79 8.40 -26.61 -18.23
C GLY A 79 8.12 -25.65 -17.06
N LEU A 80 9.10 -25.37 -16.20
CA LEU A 80 8.98 -24.38 -15.11
C LEU A 80 9.19 -22.96 -15.63
N TYR A 81 9.98 -22.83 -16.70
CA TYR A 81 10.24 -21.59 -17.43
C TYR A 81 9.48 -21.58 -18.75
N ASP A 82 8.18 -21.91 -18.70
CA ASP A 82 7.34 -21.89 -19.89
C ASP A 82 7.44 -20.50 -20.54
N LYS A 83 7.89 -20.49 -21.81
CA LYS A 83 8.25 -19.30 -22.59
C LYS A 83 7.04 -18.47 -23.04
N GLY A 84 5.94 -18.54 -22.29
CA GLY A 84 4.67 -17.88 -22.59
C GLY A 84 4.18 -17.00 -21.44
N ASP A 85 4.35 -15.69 -21.61
CA ASP A 85 3.63 -14.58 -20.97
C ASP A 85 3.60 -14.42 -19.43
N LYS A 86 3.94 -15.42 -18.62
CA LYS A 86 3.67 -15.36 -17.16
C LYS A 86 4.89 -15.21 -16.25
N SER A 87 6.10 -15.50 -16.72
CA SER A 87 7.31 -15.44 -15.88
C SER A 87 7.87 -14.04 -15.67
N ASN A 88 7.43 -13.06 -16.46
CA ASN A 88 7.99 -11.71 -16.44
C ASN A 88 6.91 -10.65 -16.16
N VAL A 89 6.21 -10.78 -15.03
CA VAL A 89 5.27 -9.77 -14.52
C VAL A 89 5.91 -8.36 -14.54
N PHE A 90 7.21 -8.26 -14.22
CA PHE A 90 7.98 -7.02 -14.32
C PHE A 90 8.03 -6.46 -15.74
N THR A 91 8.39 -7.26 -16.74
CA THR A 91 8.53 -6.82 -18.14
C THR A 91 7.17 -6.47 -18.74
N ASN A 92 6.12 -7.23 -18.41
CA ASN A 92 4.75 -6.94 -18.85
C ASN A 92 4.23 -5.61 -18.29
N VAL A 93 4.57 -5.24 -17.05
CA VAL A 93 4.20 -3.95 -16.46
C VAL A 93 4.95 -2.80 -17.13
N PHE A 94 6.26 -2.93 -17.36
CA PHE A 94 7.02 -1.93 -18.13
C PHE A 94 6.49 -1.77 -19.55
N ASP A 95 6.16 -2.86 -20.24
CA ASP A 95 5.59 -2.83 -21.59
C ASP A 95 4.19 -2.20 -21.58
N THR A 96 3.36 -2.51 -20.58
CA THR A 96 2.01 -1.95 -20.44
C THR A 96 2.05 -0.45 -20.17
N LEU A 97 2.95 0.01 -19.28
CA LEU A 97 3.11 1.41 -18.94
C LEU A 97 3.80 2.19 -20.08
N SER A 98 4.76 1.59 -20.77
CA SER A 98 5.37 2.16 -21.97
C SER A 98 4.37 2.33 -23.10
N LYS A 99 3.45 1.36 -23.31
CA LYS A 99 2.33 1.48 -24.26
C LYS A 99 1.38 2.63 -23.92
N LYS A 100 1.29 3.02 -22.64
CA LYS A 100 0.54 4.21 -22.17
C LYS A 100 1.35 5.51 -22.29
N GLY A 101 2.58 5.47 -22.81
CA GLY A 101 3.44 6.65 -22.99
C GLY A 101 4.10 7.13 -21.70
N LEU A 102 4.09 6.33 -20.62
CA LEU A 102 4.68 6.69 -19.34
C LEU A 102 6.20 6.46 -19.37
N SER A 103 6.94 7.28 -18.63
CA SER A 103 8.41 7.17 -18.56
C SER A 103 8.85 5.96 -17.72
N PHE A 104 10.07 5.45 -17.97
CA PHE A 104 10.67 4.39 -17.16
C PHE A 104 10.85 4.84 -15.71
N LYS A 105 11.21 6.12 -15.53
CA LYS A 105 11.27 6.76 -14.21
C LYS A 105 9.93 6.67 -13.47
N TYR A 106 8.84 7.07 -14.12
CA TYR A 106 7.49 6.97 -13.53
C TYR A 106 7.12 5.53 -13.17
N THR A 107 7.54 4.56 -13.99
CA THR A 107 7.31 3.14 -13.70
C THR A 107 8.06 2.67 -12.45
N LEU A 108 9.31 3.09 -12.26
CA LEU A 108 10.05 2.77 -11.03
C LEU A 108 9.47 3.47 -9.81
N GLU A 109 9.03 4.72 -9.94
CA GLU A 109 8.32 5.45 -8.88
C GLU A 109 7.04 4.71 -8.46
N PHE A 110 6.26 4.21 -9.43
CA PHE A 110 5.10 3.36 -9.15
C PHE A 110 5.49 2.09 -8.37
N PHE A 111 6.57 1.40 -8.76
CA PHE A 111 7.02 0.20 -8.03
C PHE A 111 7.46 0.51 -6.59
N LEU A 112 8.14 1.63 -6.37
CA LEU A 112 8.50 2.08 -5.01
C LEU A 112 7.27 2.37 -4.17
N ASN A 113 6.29 3.09 -4.72
CA ASN A 113 5.03 3.39 -4.06
C ASN A 113 4.24 2.12 -3.72
N LEU A 114 4.18 1.17 -4.67
CA LEU A 114 3.53 -0.12 -4.47
C LEU A 114 4.25 -0.92 -3.37
N GLN A 115 5.58 -1.02 -3.42
CA GLN A 115 6.35 -1.73 -2.42
C GLN A 115 6.12 -1.14 -1.03
N GLU A 116 6.16 0.18 -0.91
CA GLU A 116 5.87 0.87 0.35
C GLU A 116 4.48 0.56 0.87
N PHE A 117 3.47 0.68 0.00
CA PHE A 117 2.08 0.39 0.35
C PHE A 117 1.93 -1.01 0.95
N ILE A 118 2.48 -2.02 0.28
CA ILE A 118 2.40 -3.42 0.72
C ILE A 118 3.13 -3.62 2.05
N LEU A 119 4.32 -3.02 2.22
CA LEU A 119 5.10 -3.15 3.45
C LEU A 119 4.42 -2.46 4.64
N ILE A 120 3.90 -1.24 4.46
CA ILE A 120 3.17 -0.53 5.53
C ILE A 120 1.91 -1.30 5.90
N TYR A 121 1.17 -1.80 4.90
CA TYR A 121 -0.02 -2.60 5.13
C TYR A 121 0.29 -3.84 5.98
N ALA A 122 1.32 -4.60 5.60
CA ALA A 122 1.73 -5.80 6.34
C ALA A 122 2.20 -5.47 7.76
N LEU A 123 3.05 -4.44 7.91
CA LEU A 123 3.54 -3.99 9.21
C LEU A 123 2.40 -3.58 10.14
N PHE A 124 1.42 -2.84 9.62
CA PHE A 124 0.26 -2.44 10.39
C PHE A 124 -0.63 -3.65 10.74
N GLU A 125 -0.91 -4.53 9.78
CA GLU A 125 -1.69 -5.76 10.00
C GLU A 125 -1.10 -6.58 11.16
N ASP A 126 0.22 -6.79 11.16
CA ASP A 126 0.92 -7.53 12.20
C ASP A 126 0.91 -6.80 13.55
N ASN A 127 1.04 -5.48 13.57
CA ASN A 127 0.95 -4.69 14.80
C ASN A 127 -0.44 -4.75 15.42
N ILE A 128 -1.51 -4.61 14.62
CA ILE A 128 -2.88 -4.73 15.13
C ILE A 128 -3.13 -6.14 15.67
N LYS A 129 -2.68 -7.18 14.96
CA LYS A 129 -2.76 -8.58 15.43
C LYS A 129 -2.06 -8.78 16.77
N ALA A 130 -0.90 -8.16 16.96
CA ALA A 130 -0.18 -8.19 18.22
C ALA A 130 -0.94 -7.47 19.35
N ILE A 131 -1.51 -6.30 19.07
CA ILE A 131 -2.31 -5.51 20.03
C ILE A 131 -3.54 -6.30 20.52
N ILE A 132 -4.30 -6.90 19.60
CA ILE A 132 -5.51 -7.67 19.95
C ILE A 132 -5.20 -9.06 20.52
N GLY A 133 -3.94 -9.51 20.43
CA GLY A 133 -3.50 -10.84 20.88
C GLY A 133 -4.03 -11.99 20.03
N ASN A 134 -4.38 -11.75 18.76
CA ASN A 134 -4.89 -12.77 17.84
C ASN A 134 -4.09 -12.79 16.53
N PRO A 135 -3.03 -13.63 16.42
CA PRO A 135 -2.23 -13.73 15.20
C PRO A 135 -3.01 -14.32 14.02
N LYS A 136 -4.15 -14.98 14.27
CA LYS A 136 -4.99 -15.62 13.24
C LYS A 136 -6.15 -14.74 12.77
N ALA A 137 -6.26 -13.50 13.26
CA ALA A 137 -7.28 -12.58 12.80
C ALA A 137 -7.20 -12.42 11.27
N THR A 138 -8.33 -12.63 10.59
CA THR A 138 -8.40 -12.50 9.14
C THR A 138 -8.46 -11.01 8.76
N GLN A 139 -8.02 -10.66 7.56
CA GLN A 139 -8.07 -9.27 7.06
C GLN A 139 -9.46 -8.65 7.15
N SER A 140 -10.50 -9.43 6.81
CA SER A 140 -11.91 -9.02 6.90
C SER A 140 -12.42 -8.89 8.34
N GLY A 141 -11.79 -9.56 9.30
CA GLY A 141 -12.14 -9.56 10.71
C GLY A 141 -11.33 -8.59 11.57
N LEU A 142 -10.15 -8.16 11.10
CA LEU A 142 -9.16 -7.43 11.89
C LEU A 142 -9.72 -6.19 12.59
N MET A 143 -10.39 -5.32 11.84
CA MET A 143 -10.98 -4.09 12.40
C MET A 143 -12.16 -4.40 13.33
N ARG A 144 -12.95 -5.45 13.06
CA ARG A 144 -14.01 -5.85 13.99
C ARG A 144 -13.44 -6.35 15.31
N GLU A 145 -12.35 -7.11 15.27
CA GLU A 145 -11.69 -7.61 16.47
C GLU A 145 -10.99 -6.49 17.25
N LEU A 146 -10.38 -5.54 16.54
CA LEU A 146 -9.83 -4.33 17.14
C LEU A 146 -10.92 -3.50 17.84
N GLU A 147 -12.07 -3.30 17.20
CA GLU A 147 -13.23 -2.63 17.81
C GLU A 147 -13.63 -3.31 19.12
N GLN A 148 -13.80 -4.63 19.09
CA GLN A 148 -14.17 -5.41 20.27
C GLN A 148 -13.12 -5.29 21.39
N PHE A 149 -11.83 -5.27 21.04
CA PHE A 149 -10.74 -5.09 21.99
C PHE A 149 -10.82 -3.70 22.68
N ILE A 150 -11.01 -2.63 21.89
CA ILE A 150 -11.11 -1.26 22.39
C ILE A 150 -12.37 -1.08 23.26
N VAL A 151 -13.50 -1.64 22.82
CA VAL A 151 -14.77 -1.63 23.57
C VAL A 151 -14.63 -2.35 24.90
N LYS A 152 -13.98 -3.53 24.93
CA LYS A 152 -13.71 -4.26 26.19
C LYS A 152 -12.87 -3.45 27.17
N LYS A 153 -11.99 -2.58 26.69
CA LYS A 153 -11.21 -1.65 27.53
C LYS A 153 -11.98 -0.38 27.92
N ASN A 154 -13.21 -0.21 27.44
CA ASN A 154 -14.04 0.98 27.62
C ASN A 154 -13.37 2.27 27.11
N LYS A 155 -12.74 2.16 25.93
CA LYS A 155 -11.88 3.19 25.35
C LYS A 155 -12.34 3.70 23.97
N LEU A 156 -13.45 3.20 23.45
CA LEU A 156 -13.87 3.47 22.07
C LEU A 156 -14.04 4.96 21.77
N THR A 157 -14.74 5.69 22.64
CA THR A 157 -14.95 7.13 22.49
C THR A 157 -13.63 7.91 22.51
N ILE A 158 -12.73 7.61 23.46
CA ILE A 158 -11.43 8.28 23.56
C ILE A 158 -10.60 8.03 22.29
N PHE A 159 -10.60 6.80 21.79
CA PHE A 159 -9.92 6.44 20.56
C PHE A 159 -10.47 7.20 19.35
N THR A 160 -11.80 7.23 19.17
CA THR A 160 -12.43 7.94 18.04
C THR A 160 -12.26 9.44 18.14
N ASP A 161 -12.34 10.01 19.34
CA ASP A 161 -12.14 11.44 19.57
C ASP A 161 -10.71 11.86 19.20
N LYS A 162 -9.71 11.03 19.56
CA LYS A 162 -8.31 11.31 19.20
C LYS A 162 -8.08 11.26 17.70
N ILE A 163 -8.68 10.30 16.99
CA ILE A 163 -8.64 10.24 15.52
C ILE A 163 -9.32 11.46 14.90
N SER A 164 -10.48 11.87 15.42
CA SER A 164 -11.18 13.06 14.94
C SER A 164 -10.34 14.31 15.12
N GLU A 165 -9.69 14.49 16.28
CA GLU A 165 -8.77 15.60 16.52
C GLU A 165 -7.61 15.62 15.52
N MET A 166 -6.92 14.49 15.32
CA MET A 166 -5.75 14.40 14.43
C MET A 166 -6.10 14.56 12.96
N THR A 167 -7.32 14.19 12.55
CA THR A 167 -7.79 14.29 11.17
C THR A 167 -8.56 15.57 10.88
N GLY A 168 -8.66 16.48 11.85
CA GLY A 168 -9.47 17.70 11.72
C GLY A 168 -10.94 17.39 11.43
N SER A 169 -11.51 16.41 12.11
CA SER A 169 -12.90 15.92 11.93
C SER A 169 -13.19 15.37 10.53
N THR A 170 -12.17 14.88 9.83
CA THR A 170 -12.39 14.11 8.58
C THR A 170 -12.93 12.72 8.94
N ILE A 171 -12.30 12.04 9.90
CA ILE A 171 -12.72 10.73 10.42
C ILE A 171 -13.25 10.92 11.83
N GLU A 172 -14.53 10.63 12.05
CA GLU A 172 -15.23 10.88 13.32
C GLU A 172 -15.80 9.60 13.95
N ALA A 173 -15.96 8.54 13.16
CA ALA A 173 -16.56 7.29 13.62
C ALA A 173 -15.68 6.08 13.33
N TYR A 174 -15.76 5.07 14.21
CA TYR A 174 -15.04 3.81 14.00
C TYR A 174 -15.43 3.09 12.71
N ASN A 175 -16.70 3.21 12.29
CA ASN A 175 -17.15 2.62 11.03
C ASN A 175 -16.43 3.21 9.81
N GLU A 176 -16.07 4.50 9.85
CA GLU A 176 -15.31 5.15 8.78
C GLU A 176 -13.88 4.60 8.71
N ILE A 177 -13.23 4.37 9.86
CA ILE A 177 -11.93 3.70 9.96
C ILE A 177 -12.01 2.30 9.33
N LYS A 178 -13.04 1.54 9.69
CA LYS A 178 -13.26 0.19 9.18
C LYS A 178 -13.49 0.19 7.66
N SER A 179 -14.27 1.12 7.14
CA SER A 179 -14.56 1.19 5.71
C SER A 179 -13.31 1.62 4.92
N LEU A 180 -12.53 2.60 5.40
CA LEU A 180 -11.25 2.97 4.80
C LEU A 180 -10.25 1.81 4.78
N TRP A 181 -10.13 1.07 5.89
CA TRP A 181 -9.31 -0.14 5.92
C TRP A 181 -9.78 -1.18 4.90
N THR A 182 -11.09 -1.34 4.73
CA THR A 182 -11.67 -2.26 3.75
C THR A 182 -11.33 -1.84 2.33
N TYR A 183 -11.42 -0.54 2.01
CA TYR A 183 -10.98 0.01 0.73
C TYR A 183 -9.51 -0.35 0.44
N PHE A 184 -8.58 -0.04 1.35
CA PHE A 184 -7.16 -0.36 1.14
C PHE A 184 -6.88 -1.87 1.11
N THR A 185 -7.69 -2.68 1.80
CA THR A 185 -7.60 -4.14 1.72
C THR A 185 -7.98 -4.64 0.31
N ILE A 186 -9.00 -4.05 -0.33
CA ILE A 186 -9.35 -4.37 -1.72
C ILE A 186 -8.19 -4.03 -2.65
N ILE A 187 -7.59 -2.84 -2.52
CA ILE A 187 -6.45 -2.41 -3.33
C ILE A 187 -5.23 -3.32 -3.11
N ARG A 188 -4.91 -3.67 -1.86
CA ARG A 188 -3.82 -4.61 -1.55
C ARG A 188 -4.07 -5.99 -2.15
N ASN A 189 -5.30 -6.49 -2.10
CA ASN A 189 -5.66 -7.79 -2.68
C ASN A 189 -5.65 -7.78 -4.22
N LEU A 190 -5.98 -6.64 -4.84
CA LEU A 190 -5.82 -6.42 -6.28
C LEU A 190 -4.36 -6.62 -6.71
N TYR A 191 -3.40 -6.05 -5.98
CA TYR A 191 -1.97 -6.28 -6.25
C TYR A 191 -1.52 -7.70 -5.95
N ALA A 192 -1.95 -8.28 -4.82
CA ALA A 192 -1.50 -9.61 -4.40
C ALA A 192 -2.04 -10.76 -5.28
N HIS A 193 -3.24 -10.63 -5.84
CA HIS A 193 -3.91 -11.72 -6.57
C HIS A 193 -4.00 -11.51 -8.08
N SER A 194 -3.97 -10.25 -8.54
CA SER A 194 -4.10 -9.91 -9.95
C SER A 194 -2.95 -9.06 -10.47
N ALA A 195 -1.84 -8.95 -9.72
CA ALA A 195 -0.70 -8.10 -10.06
C ALA A 195 -1.07 -6.63 -10.37
N GLY A 196 -2.18 -6.14 -9.79
CA GLY A 196 -2.68 -4.79 -10.03
C GLY A 196 -3.71 -4.67 -11.15
N ILE A 197 -3.99 -5.74 -11.91
CA ILE A 197 -4.96 -5.72 -13.01
C ILE A 197 -6.39 -5.79 -12.48
N VAL A 198 -7.19 -4.77 -12.81
CA VAL A 198 -8.57 -4.62 -12.33
C VAL A 198 -9.46 -5.72 -12.90
N THR A 199 -10.18 -6.40 -12.00
CA THR A 199 -11.10 -7.51 -12.33
C THR A 199 -12.55 -7.16 -11.98
N ASP A 200 -13.52 -7.87 -12.53
CA ASP A 200 -14.96 -7.69 -12.23
C ASP A 200 -15.24 -7.83 -10.72
N ARG A 201 -14.53 -8.73 -10.04
CA ARG A 201 -14.63 -8.91 -8.60
C ARG A 201 -14.25 -7.65 -7.84
N VAL A 202 -13.12 -7.04 -8.21
CA VAL A 202 -12.62 -5.82 -7.55
C VAL A 202 -13.58 -4.65 -7.79
N LEU A 203 -14.13 -4.51 -9.00
CA LEU A 203 -15.14 -3.50 -9.30
C LEU A 203 -16.39 -3.66 -8.42
N GLY A 204 -16.91 -4.88 -8.30
CA GLY A 204 -18.07 -5.16 -7.46
C GLY A 204 -17.82 -4.96 -5.96
N ASP A 205 -16.59 -5.23 -5.49
CA ASP A 205 -16.23 -4.96 -4.10
C ASP A 205 -16.02 -3.46 -3.84
N LEU A 206 -15.46 -2.72 -4.79
CA LEU A 206 -15.31 -1.26 -4.74
C LEU A 206 -16.66 -0.53 -4.74
N GLU A 207 -17.63 -0.99 -5.53
CA GLU A 207 -18.97 -0.40 -5.57
C GLU A 207 -19.71 -0.53 -4.23
N LYS A 208 -19.59 -1.69 -3.57
CA LYS A 208 -20.16 -1.90 -2.22
C LYS A 208 -19.57 -0.92 -1.22
N ILE A 209 -18.24 -0.82 -1.17
CA ILE A 209 -17.58 0.06 -0.21
C ILE A 209 -17.80 1.54 -0.54
N LYS A 210 -17.96 1.91 -1.81
CA LYS A 210 -18.34 3.27 -2.23
C LYS A 210 -19.66 3.69 -1.62
N ASN A 211 -20.65 2.78 -1.59
CA ASN A 211 -21.95 3.05 -0.98
C ASN A 211 -21.84 3.20 0.55
N GLU A 212 -20.94 2.47 1.21
CA GLU A 212 -20.69 2.58 2.65
C GLU A 212 -19.92 3.85 3.03
N ILE A 213 -19.02 4.33 2.16
CA ILE A 213 -18.18 5.52 2.38
C ILE A 213 -18.82 6.79 1.80
N GLY A 214 -19.93 6.69 1.06
CA GLY A 214 -20.55 7.83 0.36
C GLY A 214 -20.74 9.07 1.22
N ASP A 215 -21.28 8.92 2.43
CA ASP A 215 -21.48 10.02 3.38
C ASP A 215 -20.16 10.61 3.91
N PHE A 216 -19.15 9.76 4.12
CA PHE A 216 -17.80 10.18 4.48
C PHE A 216 -17.15 11.00 3.36
N CYS A 217 -17.25 10.54 2.11
CA CYS A 217 -16.71 11.25 0.94
C CYS A 217 -17.34 12.64 0.74
N ASN A 218 -18.58 12.82 1.20
CA ASN A 218 -19.31 14.08 1.09
C ASN A 218 -18.99 15.08 2.22
N LYS A 219 -18.21 14.70 3.24
CA LYS A 219 -17.82 15.61 4.31
C LYS A 219 -16.95 16.74 3.76
N LYS A 220 -17.21 17.98 4.20
CA LYS A 220 -16.50 19.18 3.77
C LYS A 220 -14.98 19.06 3.87
N ASN A 221 -14.48 18.46 4.97
CA ASN A 221 -13.04 18.33 5.20
C ASN A 221 -12.40 17.26 4.30
N PHE A 222 -13.13 16.19 3.98
CA PHE A 222 -12.67 15.20 3.01
C PHE A 222 -12.70 15.76 1.57
N LEU A 223 -13.74 16.51 1.22
CA LEU A 223 -13.79 17.25 -0.05
C LEU A 223 -12.63 18.24 -0.18
N LEU A 224 -12.28 18.94 0.91
CA LEU A 224 -11.12 19.83 0.93
C LEU A 224 -9.82 19.08 0.70
N LEU A 225 -9.65 17.89 1.30
CA LEU A 225 -8.50 17.02 1.05
C LEU A 225 -8.41 16.61 -0.42
N ASN A 226 -9.53 16.23 -1.06
CA ASN A 226 -9.56 15.90 -2.49
C ASN A 226 -9.29 17.12 -3.37
N ILE A 227 -9.77 18.31 -3.02
CA ILE A 227 -9.49 19.56 -3.78
C ILE A 227 -8.03 19.99 -3.64
N MET A 228 -7.39 19.67 -2.51
CA MET A 228 -5.97 19.96 -2.25
C MET A 228 -5.02 18.90 -2.81
N ALA A 229 -5.52 17.72 -3.17
CA ALA A 229 -4.77 16.79 -4.00
C ALA A 229 -4.52 17.45 -5.36
N ASP A 230 -3.35 17.22 -5.96
CA ASP A 230 -3.03 17.76 -7.30
C ASP A 230 -4.20 17.49 -8.26
N ASN A 231 -4.58 18.51 -9.06
CA ASN A 231 -5.89 18.73 -9.70
C ASN A 231 -6.58 17.56 -10.44
N ASP A 232 -5.97 16.38 -10.55
CA ASP A 232 -6.49 15.19 -11.25
C ASP A 232 -6.41 13.87 -10.40
N GLU A 233 -6.00 13.89 -9.13
CA GLU A 233 -5.84 12.69 -8.30
C GLU A 233 -6.81 12.61 -7.10
N ASP A 234 -7.79 11.69 -7.16
CA ASP A 234 -8.68 11.41 -6.03
C ASP A 234 -7.99 10.62 -4.91
N VAL A 235 -8.16 11.06 -3.65
CA VAL A 235 -7.68 10.35 -2.44
C VAL A 235 -8.26 8.94 -2.34
N LEU A 236 -9.48 8.74 -2.85
CA LEU A 236 -10.11 7.44 -3.02
C LEU A 236 -10.61 7.33 -4.46
N ASN A 237 -9.91 6.54 -5.27
CA ASN A 237 -10.33 6.30 -6.64
C ASN A 237 -11.29 5.10 -6.71
N PHE A 238 -12.52 5.37 -7.14
CA PHE A 238 -13.56 4.36 -7.39
C PHE A 238 -13.88 4.18 -8.88
N LEU A 239 -13.31 5.00 -9.75
CA LEU A 239 -13.54 4.98 -11.20
C LEU A 239 -12.44 4.15 -11.86
N LEU A 240 -12.50 2.84 -11.65
CA LEU A 240 -11.55 1.90 -12.24
C LEU A 240 -12.09 1.29 -13.52
N GLU A 241 -11.21 1.14 -14.50
CA GLU A 241 -11.52 0.45 -15.74
C GLU A 241 -11.05 -1.01 -15.68
N LYS A 242 -11.89 -1.92 -16.16
CA LYS A 242 -11.57 -3.35 -16.23
C LYS A 242 -10.32 -3.61 -17.08
N GLU A 243 -9.53 -4.61 -16.69
CA GLU A 243 -8.30 -5.04 -17.37
C GLU A 243 -7.19 -3.97 -17.42
N GLN A 244 -7.39 -2.82 -16.77
CA GLN A 244 -6.35 -1.82 -16.61
C GLN A 244 -5.51 -2.12 -15.36
N LEU A 245 -4.23 -1.77 -15.44
CA LEU A 245 -3.36 -1.71 -14.27
C LEU A 245 -3.81 -0.54 -13.37
N TYR A 246 -4.13 -0.85 -12.12
CA TYR A 246 -4.33 0.16 -11.08
C TYR A 246 -2.97 0.70 -10.64
N VAL A 247 -2.85 2.03 -10.65
CA VAL A 247 -1.66 2.75 -10.21
C VAL A 247 -2.05 3.48 -8.93
N ILE A 248 -1.45 3.08 -7.80
CA ILE A 248 -1.60 3.81 -6.54
C ILE A 248 -0.84 5.13 -6.67
N THR A 249 -1.54 6.23 -6.45
CA THR A 249 -0.93 7.56 -6.61
C THR A 249 -0.22 8.02 -5.34
N ASP A 250 0.61 9.05 -5.45
CA ASP A 250 1.30 9.66 -4.31
C ASP A 250 0.29 10.20 -3.28
N CYS A 251 -0.77 10.83 -3.76
CA CYS A 251 -1.85 11.35 -2.92
C CYS A 251 -2.51 10.24 -2.08
N GLN A 252 -2.89 9.14 -2.74
CA GLN A 252 -3.51 7.99 -2.08
C GLN A 252 -2.57 7.33 -1.06
N LEU A 253 -1.30 7.18 -1.43
CA LEU A 253 -0.30 6.59 -0.54
C LEU A 253 -0.02 7.50 0.67
N ASN A 254 0.05 8.81 0.48
CA ASN A 254 0.17 9.79 1.57
C ASN A 254 -1.03 9.72 2.52
N PHE A 255 -2.26 9.64 1.99
CA PHE A 255 -3.44 9.45 2.81
C PHE A 255 -3.39 8.13 3.59
N PHE A 256 -2.99 7.03 2.94
CA PHE A 256 -2.82 5.74 3.60
C PHE A 256 -1.78 5.79 4.73
N ARG A 257 -0.62 6.40 4.51
CA ARG A 257 0.43 6.59 5.53
C ARG A 257 -0.14 7.31 6.76
N SER A 258 -0.79 8.46 6.53
CA SER A 258 -1.40 9.27 7.60
C SER A 258 -2.47 8.49 8.35
N PHE A 259 -3.36 7.81 7.62
CA PHE A 259 -4.40 6.97 8.20
C PHE A 259 -3.85 5.91 9.15
N ILE A 260 -2.80 5.21 8.73
CA ILE A 260 -2.15 4.15 9.53
C ILE A 260 -1.46 4.73 10.77
N VAL A 261 -0.71 5.83 10.61
CA VAL A 261 -0.03 6.52 11.71
C VAL A 261 -1.03 7.00 12.75
N TYR A 262 -2.12 7.66 12.33
CA TYR A 262 -3.15 8.15 13.24
C TYR A 262 -3.80 7.03 14.04
N ILE A 263 -4.08 5.87 13.43
CA ILE A 263 -4.62 4.72 14.18
C ILE A 263 -3.64 4.29 15.27
N LEU A 264 -2.36 4.11 14.94
CA LEU A 264 -1.39 3.62 15.91
C LEU A 264 -1.09 4.61 17.02
N GLU A 265 -1.02 5.91 16.71
CA GLU A 265 -0.89 6.97 17.70
C GLU A 265 -2.10 7.03 18.62
N ALA A 266 -3.31 6.98 18.07
CA ALA A 266 -4.52 6.96 18.88
C ALA A 266 -4.58 5.73 19.77
N LEU A 267 -4.14 4.55 19.29
CA LEU A 267 -4.05 3.34 20.12
C LEU A 267 -3.04 3.52 21.27
N ASP A 268 -1.82 4.00 20.99
CA ASP A 268 -0.77 4.23 22.00
C ASP A 268 -1.17 5.28 23.07
N ILE A 269 -1.92 6.30 22.68
CA ILE A 269 -2.44 7.30 23.62
C ILE A 269 -3.59 6.73 24.47
N THR A 270 -4.34 5.77 23.95
CA THR A 270 -5.62 5.36 24.54
C THR A 270 -5.55 4.11 25.41
N ILE A 271 -4.69 3.14 25.07
CA ILE A 271 -4.72 1.74 25.55
C ILE A 271 -3.64 1.41 26.56
#